data_AF-A0A2W7IIS7-F1
#
_entry.id   AF-A0A2W7IIS7-F1
#
_cell.length_a   1.000
_cell.length_b   1.000
_cell.length_c   1.000
_cell.angle_alpha   90.00
_cell.angle_beta   90.00
_cell.angle_gamma   90.00
#
_symmetry.space_group_name_H-M   'P 1'
#
loop_
_entity.id
_entity.type
_entity.pdbx_description
1 polymer ?
#
loop_
_entity_poly.entity_id
_entity_poly.type
_entity_poly.pdbx_seq_one_letter_code
_entity_poly.pdbx_strand_id
1 'polypeptide(L)'
;MRGLGFILALMVGLLAAGPVPAQAPSAARLRGAERTEAARAREAAQAAAEAEAAAARERRLAEARVAAAAAAQAAESEEQAAQSLAEEAARAAQDAVREARAREAVLTPLLPMLRRLALLPEASLLAAPSAPDETLRGLIALRALTREAQAAAAAARAADAAAAREAREALGAAEALAKARTAARAAAATVDAALAEARANRTEAEAAEEAAARRATEAAAHATDLREAIARLEQEQAEARARQAEANRRAHAEREAAAREAAEARAHARAEARRAARQPEAPPAPAASAIARGEPAPRGSSSHPLPVAGRLLRGFGDAAPGGASRGLTLAASPGARVVSPCAGRTAFAAPFRSYGLLLIVDCGRGYHFVLAGLDRLDAEPGKRLLAGEPVGVLGRAEQGAGPTLYVELRRNGEPVDPATWFARGG
;
A
#
# COMPACT_ATOMS: atom_id res chain seq x y z
N MET A 1 -85.70 -48.57 36.30
CA MET A 1 -84.71 -49.53 35.76
C MET A 1 -83.53 -49.52 36.74
N ARG A 2 -83.18 -50.65 37.39
CA ARG A 2 -82.20 -51.67 36.92
C ARG A 2 -80.81 -51.05 36.63
N GLY A 3 -79.70 -51.39 37.31
CA GLY A 3 -79.48 -52.21 38.52
C GLY A 3 -78.27 -53.16 38.41
N LEU A 4 -77.52 -53.36 39.52
CA LEU A 4 -76.32 -54.22 39.68
C LEU A 4 -75.10 -53.78 38.83
N GLY A 5 -73.85 -54.21 39.10
CA GLY A 5 -73.32 -54.91 40.28
C GLY A 5 -72.18 -55.93 39.99
N PHE A 6 -71.08 -55.86 40.77
CA PHE A 6 -70.11 -56.93 41.09
C PHE A 6 -69.06 -57.46 40.06
N ILE A 7 -67.77 -57.29 40.45
CA ILE A 7 -66.69 -58.32 40.59
C ILE A 7 -65.75 -58.79 39.42
N LEU A 8 -64.46 -58.94 39.81
CA LEU A 8 -63.33 -59.79 39.31
C LEU A 8 -62.35 -59.37 38.19
N ALA A 9 -61.18 -60.05 38.24
CA ALA A 9 -60.00 -60.13 37.36
C ALA A 9 -59.06 -58.90 37.29
N LEU A 10 -57.75 -58.92 37.60
CA LEU A 10 -56.65 -59.93 37.64
C LEU A 10 -55.85 -60.14 36.33
N MET A 11 -54.92 -59.22 36.05
CA MET A 11 -53.55 -59.45 35.52
C MET A 11 -52.69 -58.24 35.97
N VAL A 12 -51.48 -58.34 36.53
CA VAL A 12 -50.29 -59.16 36.19
C VAL A 12 -49.71 -58.80 34.81
N GLY A 13 -49.36 -57.53 34.63
CA GLY A 13 -48.60 -57.03 33.48
C GLY A 13 -47.11 -56.84 33.81
N LEU A 14 -46.36 -57.94 33.93
CA LEU A 14 -44.93 -57.91 34.29
C LEU A 14 -44.04 -57.46 33.11
N LEU A 15 -44.03 -56.16 32.81
CA LEU A 15 -43.09 -55.59 31.84
C LEU A 15 -41.67 -55.52 32.43
N ALA A 16 -40.85 -56.50 32.06
CA ALA A 16 -39.44 -56.54 32.40
C ALA A 16 -38.66 -55.43 31.68
N ALA A 17 -38.37 -54.34 32.40
CA ALA A 17 -37.42 -53.33 31.97
C ALA A 17 -36.00 -53.93 31.94
N GLY A 18 -35.60 -54.46 30.79
CA GLY A 18 -34.25 -54.98 30.56
C GLY A 18 -33.18 -53.89 30.70
N PRO A 19 -31.93 -54.26 31.05
CA PRO A 19 -30.86 -53.28 31.27
C PRO A 19 -30.50 -52.58 29.95
N VAL A 20 -30.81 -51.29 29.85
CA VAL A 20 -30.38 -50.45 28.72
C VAL A 20 -28.85 -50.32 28.76
N PRO A 21 -28.10 -50.77 27.73
CA PRO A 21 -26.65 -50.70 27.76
C PRO A 21 -26.18 -49.25 27.63
N ALA A 22 -25.19 -48.87 28.46
CA ALA A 22 -24.56 -47.55 28.39
C ALA A 22 -23.78 -47.42 27.07
N GLN A 23 -24.35 -46.68 26.11
CA GLN A 23 -23.74 -46.52 24.80
C GLN A 23 -22.49 -45.62 24.87
N ALA A 24 -21.37 -46.15 24.38
CA ALA A 24 -20.19 -45.37 24.01
C ALA A 24 -20.56 -44.25 22.99
N PRO A 25 -19.74 -43.18 22.85
CA PRO A 25 -19.98 -42.17 21.83
C PRO A 25 -20.14 -42.80 20.45
N SER A 26 -21.34 -42.66 19.88
CA SER A 26 -21.72 -43.34 18.65
C SER A 26 -20.87 -42.86 17.47
N ALA A 27 -20.48 -43.78 16.57
CA ALA A 27 -19.61 -43.47 15.43
C ALA A 27 -20.16 -42.37 14.49
N ALA A 28 -21.47 -42.09 14.54
CA ALA A 28 -22.09 -40.97 13.86
C ALA A 28 -21.67 -39.60 14.43
N ARG A 29 -21.41 -39.49 15.75
CA ARG A 29 -20.97 -38.24 16.40
C ARG A 29 -19.53 -37.87 16.03
N LEU A 30 -18.62 -38.86 15.98
CA LEU A 30 -17.24 -38.66 15.51
C LEU A 30 -17.22 -38.17 14.05
N ARG A 31 -17.93 -38.86 13.15
CA ARG A 31 -18.10 -38.42 11.74
C ARG A 31 -18.78 -37.05 11.61
N GLY A 32 -19.57 -36.64 12.60
CA GLY A 32 -20.15 -35.29 12.68
C GLY A 32 -19.09 -34.22 12.97
N ALA A 33 -18.20 -34.48 13.93
CA ALA A 33 -17.09 -33.58 14.27
C ALA A 33 -16.04 -33.48 13.14
N GLU A 34 -15.66 -34.61 12.54
CA GLU A 34 -14.76 -34.66 11.38
C GLU A 34 -15.28 -33.81 10.22
N ARG A 35 -16.61 -33.82 9.98
CA ARG A 35 -17.26 -33.03 8.93
C ARG A 35 -17.26 -31.52 9.23
N THR A 36 -17.46 -31.11 10.49
CA THR A 36 -17.46 -29.68 10.83
C THR A 36 -16.05 -29.10 10.90
N GLU A 37 -15.05 -29.90 11.29
CA GLU A 37 -13.64 -29.51 11.18
C GLU A 37 -13.19 -29.41 9.72
N ALA A 38 -13.53 -30.39 8.87
CA ALA A 38 -13.26 -30.34 7.44
C ALA A 38 -13.97 -29.18 6.71
N ALA A 39 -15.16 -28.77 7.17
CA ALA A 39 -15.84 -27.58 6.66
C ALA A 39 -15.06 -26.29 7.02
N ARG A 40 -14.70 -26.11 8.30
CA ARG A 40 -13.89 -24.97 8.77
C ARG A 40 -12.53 -24.88 8.07
N ALA A 41 -11.88 -26.02 7.82
CA ALA A 41 -10.62 -26.07 7.09
C ALA A 41 -10.74 -25.57 5.64
N ARG A 42 -11.86 -25.87 4.96
CA ARG A 42 -12.16 -25.35 3.62
C ARG A 42 -12.46 -23.85 3.64
N GLU A 43 -13.28 -23.42 4.59
CA GLU A 43 -13.66 -22.01 4.78
C GLU A 43 -12.42 -21.13 5.07
N ALA A 44 -11.52 -21.60 5.94
CA ALA A 44 -10.24 -20.93 6.19
C ALA A 44 -9.32 -20.91 4.96
N ALA A 45 -9.28 -21.99 4.16
CA ALA A 45 -8.51 -22.03 2.92
C ALA A 45 -9.07 -21.09 1.83
N GLN A 46 -10.40 -20.93 1.75
CA GLN A 46 -11.04 -19.96 0.86
C GLN A 46 -10.71 -18.52 1.28
N ALA A 47 -10.85 -18.19 2.58
CA ALA A 47 -10.49 -16.88 3.10
C ALA A 47 -9.00 -16.53 2.88
N ALA A 48 -8.10 -17.50 3.01
CA ALA A 48 -6.68 -17.32 2.69
C ALA A 48 -6.45 -17.01 1.20
N ALA A 49 -7.08 -17.78 0.29
CA ALA A 49 -6.96 -17.55 -1.15
C ALA A 49 -7.57 -16.20 -1.59
N GLU A 50 -8.68 -15.77 -0.97
CA GLU A 50 -9.28 -14.45 -1.20
C GLU A 50 -8.35 -13.31 -0.75
N ALA A 51 -7.70 -13.45 0.42
CA ALA A 51 -6.72 -12.49 0.92
C ALA A 51 -5.44 -12.42 0.05
N GLU A 52 -4.92 -13.56 -0.41
CA GLU A 52 -3.80 -13.59 -1.36
C GLU A 52 -4.18 -12.93 -2.70
N ALA A 53 -5.37 -13.20 -3.22
CA ALA A 53 -5.88 -12.59 -4.44
C ALA A 53 -6.09 -11.08 -4.29
N ALA A 54 -6.55 -10.60 -3.14
CA ALA A 54 -6.64 -9.17 -2.81
C ALA A 54 -5.25 -8.52 -2.75
N ALA A 55 -4.30 -9.12 -2.03
CA ALA A 55 -2.91 -8.65 -1.98
C ALA A 55 -2.21 -8.69 -3.35
N ALA A 56 -2.64 -9.56 -4.26
CA ALA A 56 -2.16 -9.61 -5.65
C ALA A 56 -2.88 -8.61 -6.58
N ARG A 57 -4.09 -8.12 -6.23
CA ARG A 57 -4.71 -6.96 -6.90
C ARG A 57 -4.00 -5.67 -6.47
N GLU A 58 -3.87 -5.42 -5.17
CA GLU A 58 -3.29 -4.18 -4.65
C GLU A 58 -1.83 -3.98 -5.07
N ARG A 59 -1.02 -5.04 -5.14
CA ARG A 59 0.35 -4.97 -5.69
C ARG A 59 0.37 -4.49 -7.15
N ARG A 60 -0.49 -5.04 -8.02
CA ARG A 60 -0.59 -4.60 -9.42
C ARG A 60 -1.11 -3.16 -9.55
N LEU A 61 -2.02 -2.75 -8.68
CA LEU A 61 -2.47 -1.34 -8.60
C LEU A 61 -1.37 -0.41 -8.10
N ALA A 62 -0.49 -0.87 -7.20
CA ALA A 62 0.68 -0.10 -6.76
C ALA A 62 1.72 0.05 -7.88
N GLU A 63 2.04 -1.04 -8.58
CA GLU A 63 2.90 -1.07 -9.76
C GLU A 63 2.37 -0.12 -10.86
N ALA A 64 1.06 -0.17 -11.15
CA ALA A 64 0.41 0.72 -12.11
C ALA A 64 0.47 2.20 -11.69
N ARG A 65 0.22 2.52 -10.41
CA ARG A 65 0.37 3.89 -9.86
C ARG A 65 1.81 4.40 -9.98
N VAL A 66 2.81 3.55 -9.73
CA VAL A 66 4.24 3.90 -9.89
C VAL A 66 4.59 4.16 -11.35
N ALA A 67 4.14 3.30 -12.28
CA ALA A 67 4.36 3.48 -13.71
C ALA A 67 3.69 4.75 -14.26
N ALA A 68 2.43 5.01 -13.90
CA ALA A 68 1.70 6.22 -14.28
C ALA A 68 2.40 7.49 -13.73
N ALA A 69 2.86 7.45 -12.47
CA ALA A 69 3.58 8.56 -11.87
C ALA A 69 4.93 8.84 -12.54
N ALA A 70 5.68 7.80 -12.93
CA ALA A 70 6.93 7.96 -13.68
C ALA A 70 6.68 8.54 -15.08
N ALA A 71 5.62 8.11 -15.77
CA ALA A 71 5.22 8.65 -17.07
C ALA A 71 4.78 10.13 -16.97
N ALA A 72 4.07 10.51 -15.91
CA ALA A 72 3.72 11.91 -15.64
C ALA A 72 4.96 12.77 -15.40
N GLN A 73 5.91 12.31 -14.57
CA GLN A 73 7.16 13.05 -14.32
C GLN A 73 8.03 13.19 -15.58
N ALA A 74 8.05 12.19 -16.47
CA ALA A 74 8.69 12.29 -17.77
C ALA A 74 8.03 13.38 -18.64
N ALA A 75 6.70 13.33 -18.81
CA ALA A 75 5.96 14.29 -19.61
C ALA A 75 6.00 15.72 -19.04
N GLU A 76 6.05 15.89 -17.71
CA GLU A 76 6.30 17.19 -17.06
C GLU A 76 7.70 17.73 -17.39
N SER A 77 8.73 16.87 -17.43
CA SER A 77 10.09 17.28 -17.81
C SER A 77 10.20 17.63 -19.31
N GLU A 78 9.44 16.94 -20.17
CA GLU A 78 9.31 17.28 -21.59
C GLU A 78 8.57 18.61 -21.80
N GLU A 79 7.51 18.90 -21.04
CA GLU A 79 6.83 20.21 -21.09
C GLU A 79 7.78 21.33 -20.64
N GLN A 80 8.56 21.12 -19.56
CA GLN A 80 9.54 22.11 -19.09
C GLN A 80 10.64 22.37 -20.13
N ALA A 81 11.23 21.32 -20.71
CA ALA A 81 12.24 21.46 -21.76
C ALA A 81 11.68 22.15 -23.01
N ALA A 82 10.47 21.76 -23.45
CA ALA A 82 9.81 22.41 -24.57
C ALA A 82 9.42 23.87 -24.27
N GLN A 83 9.11 24.21 -23.01
CA GLN A 83 8.86 25.60 -22.62
C GLN A 83 10.14 26.43 -22.68
N SER A 84 11.25 25.95 -22.13
CA SER A 84 12.54 26.66 -22.21
C SER A 84 12.94 26.93 -23.67
N LEU A 85 12.86 25.92 -24.53
CA LEU A 85 13.16 26.06 -25.96
C LEU A 85 12.20 27.04 -26.67
N ALA A 86 10.91 27.01 -26.33
CA ALA A 86 9.93 27.95 -26.89
C ALA A 86 10.16 29.40 -26.41
N GLU A 87 10.56 29.60 -25.16
CA GLU A 87 10.93 30.91 -24.63
C GLU A 87 12.23 31.44 -25.25
N GLU A 88 13.24 30.59 -25.46
CA GLU A 88 14.50 30.95 -26.12
C GLU A 88 14.27 31.33 -27.59
N ALA A 89 13.56 30.49 -28.35
CA ALA A 89 13.22 30.76 -29.74
C ALA A 89 12.32 32.00 -29.89
N ALA A 90 11.37 32.23 -28.97
CA ALA A 90 10.55 33.44 -28.98
C ALA A 90 11.38 34.71 -28.70
N ARG A 91 12.41 34.65 -27.86
CA ARG A 91 13.35 35.77 -27.63
C ARG A 91 14.20 36.01 -28.88
N ALA A 92 14.79 34.97 -29.47
CA ALA A 92 15.56 35.08 -30.72
C ALA A 92 14.73 35.69 -31.87
N ALA A 93 13.47 35.26 -32.03
CA ALA A 93 12.55 35.83 -33.01
C ALA A 93 12.22 37.31 -32.74
N GLN A 94 12.01 37.69 -31.48
CA GLN A 94 11.81 39.10 -31.12
C GLN A 94 13.07 39.95 -31.40
N ASP A 95 14.26 39.42 -31.14
CA ASP A 95 15.53 40.12 -31.34
C ASP A 95 15.83 40.32 -32.84
N ALA A 96 15.63 39.28 -33.65
CA ALA A 96 15.77 39.38 -35.11
C ALA A 96 14.72 40.34 -35.73
N VAL A 97 13.47 40.35 -35.23
CA VAL A 97 12.45 41.33 -35.66
C VAL A 97 12.80 42.75 -35.22
N ARG A 98 13.42 42.94 -34.05
CA ARG A 98 13.93 44.25 -33.61
C ARG A 98 15.06 44.76 -34.52
N GLU A 99 16.03 43.91 -34.84
CA GLU A 99 17.15 44.24 -35.73
C GLU A 99 16.69 44.54 -37.17
N ALA A 100 15.76 43.74 -37.72
CA ALA A 100 15.18 43.97 -39.04
C ALA A 100 14.50 45.36 -39.11
N ARG A 101 13.64 45.69 -38.14
CA ARG A 101 12.98 47.01 -38.04
C ARG A 101 13.96 48.16 -37.84
N ALA A 102 15.05 47.95 -37.09
CA ALA A 102 16.09 48.96 -36.92
C ALA A 102 16.79 49.29 -38.25
N ARG A 103 17.09 48.27 -39.07
CA ARG A 103 17.66 48.46 -40.41
C ARG A 103 16.69 49.09 -41.40
N GLU A 104 15.42 48.70 -41.36
CA GLU A 104 14.36 49.34 -42.16
C GLU A 104 14.24 50.83 -41.82
N ALA A 105 14.19 51.18 -40.53
CA ALA A 105 14.04 52.57 -40.06
C ALA A 105 15.17 53.51 -40.52
N VAL A 106 16.39 52.99 -40.73
CA VAL A 106 17.52 53.76 -41.31
C VAL A 106 17.32 54.01 -42.81
N LEU A 107 16.70 53.07 -43.54
CA LEU A 107 16.48 53.17 -44.98
C LEU A 107 15.25 54.02 -45.33
N THR A 108 14.17 53.95 -44.54
CA THR A 108 12.88 54.60 -44.84
C THR A 108 12.99 56.10 -45.20
N PRO A 109 13.75 56.95 -44.49
CA PRO A 109 13.92 58.36 -44.86
C PRO A 109 14.68 58.57 -46.17
N LEU A 110 15.52 57.62 -46.57
CA LEU A 110 16.38 57.71 -47.75
C LEU A 110 15.69 57.19 -49.02
N LEU A 111 14.68 56.33 -48.90
CA LEU A 111 13.94 55.73 -50.02
C LEU A 111 13.46 56.75 -51.08
N PRO A 112 12.90 57.93 -50.74
CA PRO A 112 12.47 58.90 -51.76
C PRO A 112 13.63 59.46 -52.58
N MET A 113 14.77 59.74 -51.93
CA MET A 113 15.98 60.24 -52.58
C MET A 113 16.60 59.17 -53.49
N LEU A 114 16.77 57.95 -52.97
CA LEU A 114 17.30 56.81 -53.71
C LEU A 114 16.41 56.46 -54.92
N ARG A 115 15.08 56.47 -54.76
CA ARG A 115 14.12 56.28 -55.85
C ARG A 115 14.21 57.37 -56.91
N ARG A 116 14.38 58.64 -56.53
CA ARG A 116 14.55 59.75 -57.49
C ARG A 116 15.86 59.61 -58.27
N LEU A 117 16.97 59.32 -57.59
CA LEU A 117 18.27 59.11 -58.22
C LEU A 117 18.28 57.92 -59.18
N ALA A 118 17.61 56.82 -58.83
CA ALA A 118 17.51 55.62 -59.66
C ALA A 118 16.61 55.78 -60.90
N LEU A 119 15.55 56.60 -60.82
CA LEU A 119 14.58 56.80 -61.91
C LEU A 119 14.87 58.03 -62.79
N LEU A 120 15.56 59.05 -62.26
CA LEU A 120 15.81 60.34 -62.92
C LEU A 120 17.26 60.82 -62.68
N PRO A 121 18.30 60.05 -63.06
CA PRO A 121 19.69 60.41 -62.80
C PRO A 121 20.09 61.70 -63.54
N GLU A 122 19.76 61.81 -64.83
CA GLU A 122 20.13 62.96 -65.67
C GLU A 122 19.51 64.27 -65.16
N ALA A 123 18.20 64.26 -64.87
CA ALA A 123 17.50 65.41 -64.30
C ALA A 123 17.93 65.74 -62.85
N SER A 124 18.63 64.84 -62.16
CA SER A 124 19.24 65.11 -60.86
C SER A 124 20.62 65.75 -60.97
N LEU A 125 21.37 65.48 -62.05
CA LEU A 125 22.66 66.09 -62.35
C LEU A 125 22.50 67.48 -63.01
N LEU A 126 21.57 67.62 -63.95
CA LEU A 126 21.29 68.87 -64.67
C LEU A 126 20.71 69.99 -63.79
N ALA A 127 20.19 69.66 -62.60
CA ALA A 127 19.61 70.61 -61.66
C ALA A 127 20.62 71.45 -60.88
N ALA A 128 21.93 71.14 -60.95
CA ALA A 128 22.99 71.81 -60.20
C ALA A 128 24.26 72.03 -61.05
N PRO A 129 24.25 72.98 -62.00
CA PRO A 129 25.45 73.33 -62.77
C PRO A 129 26.55 73.84 -61.83
N SER A 130 27.69 73.14 -61.84
CA SER A 130 28.85 73.35 -60.95
C SER A 130 30.15 73.23 -61.74
N ALA A 131 31.31 73.48 -61.13
CA ALA A 131 32.59 73.35 -61.82
C ALA A 131 32.85 71.88 -62.26
N PRO A 132 33.67 71.63 -63.31
CA PRO A 132 33.91 70.26 -63.79
C PRO A 132 34.53 69.33 -62.75
N ASP A 133 35.36 69.85 -61.84
CA ASP A 133 35.97 69.08 -60.77
C ASP A 133 35.03 68.89 -59.57
N GLU A 134 34.17 69.86 -59.26
CA GLU A 134 33.06 69.70 -58.31
C GLU A 134 32.08 68.63 -58.78
N THR A 135 31.72 68.64 -60.07
CA THR A 135 30.89 67.62 -60.72
C THR A 135 31.52 66.24 -60.58
N LEU A 136 32.84 66.11 -60.82
CA LEU A 136 33.57 64.85 -60.66
C LEU A 136 33.57 64.36 -59.20
N ARG A 137 33.81 65.26 -58.23
CA ARG A 137 33.73 64.93 -56.79
C ARG A 137 32.31 64.49 -56.39
N GLY A 138 31.29 65.17 -56.88
CA GLY A 138 29.87 64.84 -56.68
C GLY A 138 29.51 63.46 -57.23
N LEU A 139 29.97 63.11 -58.43
CA LEU A 139 29.78 61.78 -59.03
C LEU A 139 30.51 60.68 -58.24
N ILE A 140 31.70 60.95 -57.71
CA ILE A 140 32.42 60.00 -56.84
C ILE A 140 31.68 59.79 -55.51
N ALA A 141 31.20 60.87 -54.87
CA ALA A 141 30.40 60.80 -53.65
C ALA A 141 29.07 60.06 -53.87
N LEU A 142 28.36 60.36 -54.95
CA LEU A 142 27.12 59.67 -55.34
C LEU A 142 27.35 58.17 -55.60
N ARG A 143 28.48 57.80 -56.22
CA ARG A 143 28.86 56.39 -56.42
C ARG A 143 29.19 55.67 -55.10
N ALA A 144 29.78 56.36 -54.13
CA ALA A 144 30.00 55.81 -52.79
C ALA A 144 28.67 55.60 -52.06
N LEU A 145 27.83 56.64 -51.96
CA LEU A 145 26.50 56.59 -51.34
C LEU A 145 25.59 55.53 -51.98
N THR A 146 25.67 55.34 -53.31
CA THR A 146 24.91 54.29 -54.01
C THR A 146 25.36 52.89 -53.60
N ARG A 147 26.66 52.66 -53.43
CA ARG A 147 27.19 51.37 -52.93
C ARG A 147 26.82 51.12 -51.48
N GLU A 148 26.88 52.15 -50.64
CA GLU A 148 26.50 52.09 -49.23
C GLU A 148 25.00 51.79 -49.07
N ALA A 149 24.14 52.46 -49.84
CA ALA A 149 22.70 52.17 -49.88
C ALA A 149 22.40 50.75 -50.41
N GLN A 150 23.16 50.25 -51.39
CA GLN A 150 23.04 48.85 -51.86
C GLN A 150 23.45 47.85 -50.77
N ALA A 151 24.54 48.11 -50.04
CA ALA A 151 24.99 47.27 -48.94
C ALA A 151 23.98 47.28 -47.77
N ALA A 152 23.47 48.46 -47.39
CA ALA A 152 22.44 48.59 -46.36
C ALA A 152 21.13 47.90 -46.76
N ALA A 153 20.69 48.00 -48.02
CA ALA A 153 19.51 47.30 -48.52
C ALA A 153 19.70 45.77 -48.57
N ALA A 154 20.91 45.28 -48.83
CA ALA A 154 21.23 43.85 -48.73
C ALA A 154 21.24 43.40 -47.25
N ALA A 155 21.80 44.20 -46.35
CA ALA A 155 21.85 43.94 -44.91
C ALA A 155 20.45 43.95 -44.27
N ALA A 156 19.52 44.80 -44.73
CA ALA A 156 18.12 44.79 -44.31
C ALA A 156 17.43 43.48 -44.73
N ARG A 157 17.46 43.11 -46.02
CA ARG A 157 16.89 41.83 -46.51
C ARG A 157 17.47 40.60 -45.81
N ALA A 158 18.75 40.64 -45.44
CA ALA A 158 19.39 39.56 -44.68
C ALA A 158 18.84 39.45 -43.25
N ALA A 159 18.49 40.58 -42.61
CA ALA A 159 17.83 40.61 -41.31
C ALA A 159 16.35 40.21 -41.40
N ASP A 160 15.61 40.65 -42.42
CA ASP A 160 14.23 40.19 -42.70
C ASP A 160 14.20 38.67 -42.88
N ALA A 161 15.13 38.14 -43.68
CA ALA A 161 15.26 36.71 -43.91
C ALA A 161 15.73 35.94 -42.66
N ALA A 162 16.41 36.58 -41.71
CA ALA A 162 16.74 36.01 -40.41
C ALA A 162 15.50 35.97 -39.51
N ALA A 163 14.83 37.11 -39.30
CA ALA A 163 13.58 37.20 -38.55
C ALA A 163 12.51 36.21 -39.05
N ALA A 164 12.42 36.02 -40.36
CA ALA A 164 11.52 35.05 -40.98
C ALA A 164 11.94 33.57 -40.85
N ARG A 165 13.15 33.26 -40.38
CA ARG A 165 13.56 31.91 -39.92
C ARG A 165 13.28 31.75 -38.42
N GLU A 166 13.81 32.65 -37.60
CA GLU A 166 13.61 32.62 -36.13
C GLU A 166 12.12 32.53 -35.78
N ALA A 167 11.25 33.27 -36.46
CA ALA A 167 9.80 33.22 -36.25
C ALA A 167 9.15 31.86 -36.60
N ARG A 168 9.73 31.08 -37.53
CA ARG A 168 9.27 29.71 -37.84
C ARG A 168 9.76 28.71 -36.80
N GLU A 169 10.99 28.89 -36.31
CA GLU A 169 11.57 28.06 -35.27
C GLU A 169 10.83 28.29 -33.94
N ALA A 170 10.50 29.54 -33.60
CA ALA A 170 9.62 29.90 -32.49
C ALA A 170 8.20 29.30 -32.62
N LEU A 171 7.62 29.29 -33.83
CA LEU A 171 6.32 28.65 -34.08
C LEU A 171 6.40 27.12 -33.89
N GLY A 172 7.43 26.47 -34.42
CA GLY A 172 7.66 25.03 -34.25
C GLY A 172 7.90 24.64 -32.79
N ALA A 173 8.64 25.46 -32.04
CA ALA A 173 8.84 25.27 -30.60
C ALA A 173 7.54 25.48 -29.80
N ALA A 174 6.71 26.47 -30.16
CA ALA A 174 5.39 26.67 -29.57
C ALA A 174 4.43 25.51 -29.85
N GLU A 175 4.46 24.91 -31.05
CA GLU A 175 3.73 23.68 -31.35
C GLU A 175 4.24 22.47 -30.54
N ALA A 176 5.56 22.35 -30.36
CA ALA A 176 6.16 21.28 -29.56
C ALA A 176 5.75 21.41 -28.09
N LEU A 177 5.79 22.62 -27.52
CA LEU A 177 5.27 22.92 -26.19
C LEU A 177 3.77 22.60 -26.06
N ALA A 178 2.95 22.94 -27.05
CA ALA A 178 1.53 22.61 -27.04
C ALA A 178 1.30 21.08 -26.99
N LYS A 179 2.07 20.31 -27.77
CA LYS A 179 2.03 18.83 -27.78
C LYS A 179 2.49 18.26 -26.43
N ALA A 180 3.63 18.70 -25.89
CA ALA A 180 4.14 18.27 -24.59
C ALA A 180 3.15 18.58 -23.46
N ARG A 181 2.57 19.78 -23.43
CA ARG A 181 1.51 20.17 -22.48
C ARG A 181 0.25 19.31 -22.57
N THR A 182 -0.13 18.84 -23.76
CA THR A 182 -1.24 17.88 -23.86
C THR A 182 -0.87 16.49 -23.35
N ALA A 183 0.37 16.04 -23.55
CA ALA A 183 0.86 14.78 -23.02
C ALA A 183 0.95 14.79 -21.48
N ALA A 184 1.54 15.85 -20.90
CA ALA A 184 1.63 16.02 -19.45
C ALA A 184 0.24 16.02 -18.77
N ARG A 185 -0.75 16.71 -19.35
CA ARG A 185 -2.15 16.69 -18.87
C ARG A 185 -2.78 15.30 -18.95
N ALA A 186 -2.54 14.54 -20.02
CA ALA A 186 -3.05 13.18 -20.17
C ALA A 186 -2.39 12.20 -19.18
N ALA A 187 -1.09 12.35 -18.92
CA ALA A 187 -0.37 11.55 -17.94
C ALA A 187 -0.83 11.87 -16.50
N ALA A 188 -1.01 13.15 -16.16
CA ALA A 188 -1.59 13.57 -14.88
C ALA A 188 -2.99 12.99 -14.64
N ALA A 189 -3.88 13.06 -15.64
CA ALA A 189 -5.22 12.46 -15.57
C ALA A 189 -5.18 10.93 -15.39
N THR A 190 -4.13 10.26 -15.92
CA THR A 190 -3.89 8.83 -15.73
C THR A 190 -3.47 8.51 -14.29
N VAL A 191 -2.65 9.38 -13.66
CA VAL A 191 -2.30 9.27 -12.24
C VAL A 191 -3.53 9.48 -11.35
N ASP A 192 -4.35 10.50 -11.63
CA ASP A 192 -5.59 10.76 -10.89
C ASP A 192 -6.59 9.59 -10.98
N ALA A 193 -6.73 8.98 -12.16
CA ALA A 193 -7.54 7.78 -12.35
C ALA A 193 -7.03 6.59 -11.52
N ALA A 194 -5.72 6.32 -11.54
CA ALA A 194 -5.11 5.24 -10.76
C ALA A 194 -5.18 5.49 -9.23
N LEU A 195 -5.20 6.75 -8.79
CA LEU A 195 -5.45 7.12 -7.39
C LEU A 195 -6.92 6.97 -7.00
N ALA A 196 -7.86 7.25 -7.91
CA ALA A 196 -9.29 7.01 -7.69
C ALA A 196 -9.61 5.51 -7.61
N GLU A 197 -9.04 4.71 -8.51
CA GLU A 197 -9.18 3.24 -8.49
C GLU A 197 -8.63 2.62 -7.20
N ALA A 198 -7.46 3.07 -6.73
CA ALA A 198 -6.88 2.61 -5.46
C ALA A 198 -7.75 2.99 -4.25
N ARG A 199 -8.39 4.17 -4.26
CA ARG A 199 -9.35 4.56 -3.21
C ARG A 199 -10.59 3.67 -3.21
N ALA A 200 -11.15 3.36 -4.39
CA ALA A 200 -12.30 2.47 -4.51
C ALA A 200 -11.97 1.05 -4.01
N ASN A 201 -10.87 0.45 -4.49
CA ASN A 201 -10.40 -0.86 -4.03
C ASN A 201 -10.14 -0.89 -2.52
N ARG A 202 -9.61 0.19 -1.94
CA ARG A 202 -9.46 0.32 -0.48
C ARG A 202 -10.81 0.30 0.24
N THR A 203 -11.81 1.06 -0.21
CA THR A 203 -13.13 1.07 0.43
C THR A 203 -13.85 -0.27 0.32
N GLU A 204 -13.68 -1.01 -0.78
CA GLU A 204 -14.18 -2.38 -0.93
C GLU A 204 -13.46 -3.35 0.02
N ALA A 205 -12.13 -3.23 0.16
CA ALA A 205 -11.35 -4.05 1.08
C ALA A 205 -11.71 -3.79 2.56
N GLU A 206 -11.84 -2.53 2.97
CA GLU A 206 -12.26 -2.15 4.33
C GLU A 206 -13.68 -2.68 4.64
N ALA A 207 -14.63 -2.57 3.69
CA ALA A 207 -15.96 -3.15 3.84
C ALA A 207 -15.97 -4.70 3.88
N ALA A 208 -15.07 -5.35 3.14
CA ALA A 208 -14.90 -6.80 3.16
C ALA A 208 -14.27 -7.30 4.48
N GLU A 209 -13.28 -6.59 5.03
CA GLU A 209 -12.71 -6.86 6.35
C GLU A 209 -13.76 -6.74 7.45
N GLU A 210 -14.58 -5.67 7.44
CA GLU A 210 -15.70 -5.56 8.40
C GLU A 210 -16.71 -6.71 8.26
N ALA A 211 -17.07 -7.09 7.03
CA ALA A 211 -18.00 -8.19 6.79
C ALA A 211 -17.43 -9.55 7.25
N ALA A 212 -16.12 -9.77 7.08
CA ALA A 212 -15.42 -10.93 7.64
C ALA A 212 -15.40 -10.90 9.17
N ALA A 213 -15.13 -9.74 9.79
CA ALA A 213 -15.13 -9.57 11.24
C ALA A 213 -16.52 -9.85 11.85
N ARG A 214 -17.60 -9.31 11.24
CA ARG A 214 -19.00 -9.58 11.65
C ARG A 214 -19.30 -11.09 11.63
N ARG A 215 -19.03 -11.77 10.51
CA ARG A 215 -19.21 -13.23 10.39
C ARG A 215 -18.37 -14.01 11.41
N ALA A 216 -17.14 -13.59 11.68
CA ALA A 216 -16.28 -14.21 12.69
C ALA A 216 -16.86 -14.08 14.11
N THR A 217 -17.45 -12.93 14.47
CA THR A 217 -18.14 -12.75 15.75
C THR A 217 -19.43 -13.58 15.85
N GLU A 218 -20.22 -13.66 14.79
CA GLU A 218 -21.44 -14.49 14.72
C GLU A 218 -21.13 -16.00 14.85
N ALA A 219 -20.05 -16.46 14.23
CA ALA A 219 -19.56 -17.83 14.33
C ALA A 219 -18.98 -18.14 15.72
N ALA A 220 -18.33 -17.17 16.37
CA ALA A 220 -17.85 -17.31 17.75
C ALA A 220 -18.99 -17.37 18.77
N ALA A 221 -20.08 -16.62 18.55
CA ALA A 221 -21.31 -16.73 19.35
C ALA A 221 -21.94 -18.13 19.21
N HIS A 222 -22.23 -18.58 17.98
CA HIS A 222 -22.75 -19.94 17.72
C HIS A 222 -21.86 -21.05 18.29
N ALA A 223 -20.53 -20.89 18.24
CA ALA A 223 -19.60 -21.85 18.82
C ALA A 223 -19.61 -21.86 20.35
N THR A 224 -20.10 -20.80 21.00
CA THR A 224 -20.31 -20.71 22.45
C THR A 224 -21.66 -21.33 22.83
N ASP A 225 -22.74 -20.97 22.13
CA ASP A 225 -24.07 -21.55 22.32
C ASP A 225 -24.06 -23.09 22.18
N LEU A 226 -23.34 -23.59 21.18
CA LEU A 226 -23.18 -25.03 20.94
C LEU A 226 -22.40 -25.73 22.06
N ARG A 227 -21.39 -25.08 22.67
CA ARG A 227 -20.69 -25.65 23.84
C ARG A 227 -21.61 -25.74 25.05
N GLU A 228 -22.41 -24.70 25.30
CA GLU A 228 -23.40 -24.77 26.38
C GLU A 228 -24.46 -25.85 26.13
N ALA A 229 -24.95 -25.99 24.89
CA ALA A 229 -25.92 -27.03 24.54
C ALA A 229 -25.35 -28.45 24.75
N ILE A 230 -24.07 -28.67 24.42
CA ILE A 230 -23.37 -29.93 24.70
C ILE A 230 -23.22 -30.13 26.22
N ALA A 231 -22.79 -29.11 26.97
CA ALA A 231 -22.64 -29.21 28.42
C ALA A 231 -23.97 -29.52 29.14
N ARG A 232 -25.08 -28.90 28.71
CA ARG A 232 -26.44 -29.21 29.18
C ARG A 232 -26.81 -30.68 28.93
N LEU A 233 -26.61 -31.18 27.71
CA LEU A 233 -26.84 -32.58 27.35
C LEU A 233 -25.95 -33.58 28.11
N GLU A 234 -24.70 -33.22 28.40
CA GLU A 234 -23.79 -34.06 29.19
C GLU A 234 -24.20 -34.10 30.66
N GLN A 235 -24.67 -32.99 31.23
CA GLN A 235 -25.23 -32.94 32.59
C GLN A 235 -26.52 -33.76 32.70
N GLU A 236 -27.47 -33.62 31.75
CA GLU A 236 -28.69 -34.44 31.69
C GLU A 236 -28.37 -35.94 31.67
N GLN A 237 -27.36 -36.35 30.89
CA GLN A 237 -26.89 -37.74 30.87
C GLN A 237 -26.20 -38.17 32.17
N ALA A 238 -25.42 -37.29 32.81
CA ALA A 238 -24.79 -37.59 34.09
C ALA A 238 -25.85 -37.83 35.18
N GLU A 239 -26.87 -36.98 35.25
CA GLU A 239 -28.01 -37.17 36.15
C GLU A 239 -28.81 -38.44 35.83
N ALA A 240 -29.09 -38.73 34.54
CA ALA A 240 -29.79 -39.95 34.15
C ALA A 240 -29.02 -41.21 34.56
N ARG A 241 -27.69 -41.21 34.41
CA ARG A 241 -26.80 -42.29 34.90
C ARG A 241 -26.81 -42.38 36.43
N ALA A 242 -26.83 -41.26 37.14
CA ALA A 242 -26.94 -41.24 38.60
C ALA A 242 -28.26 -41.84 39.08
N ARG A 243 -29.39 -41.41 38.50
CA ARG A 243 -30.74 -41.96 38.75
C ARG A 243 -30.78 -43.47 38.51
N GLN A 244 -30.23 -43.95 37.39
CA GLN A 244 -30.14 -45.40 37.11
C GLN A 244 -29.22 -46.14 38.09
N ALA A 245 -28.08 -45.57 38.47
CA ALA A 245 -27.14 -46.17 39.41
C ALA A 245 -27.71 -46.24 40.85
N GLU A 246 -28.61 -45.33 41.23
CA GLU A 246 -29.34 -45.42 42.48
C GLU A 246 -30.46 -46.47 42.43
N ALA A 247 -31.25 -46.51 41.34
CA ALA A 247 -32.26 -47.55 41.12
C ALA A 247 -31.63 -48.95 41.14
N ASN A 248 -30.48 -49.14 40.48
CA ASN A 248 -29.72 -50.39 40.51
C ASN A 248 -29.24 -50.75 41.93
N ARG A 249 -28.83 -49.75 42.75
CA ARG A 249 -28.43 -49.97 44.16
C ARG A 249 -29.62 -50.39 45.04
N ARG A 250 -30.78 -49.74 44.88
CA ARG A 250 -32.02 -50.11 45.59
C ARG A 250 -32.43 -51.55 45.25
N ALA A 251 -32.49 -51.88 43.96
CA ALA A 251 -32.80 -53.24 43.48
C ALA A 251 -31.74 -54.29 43.90
N HIS A 252 -30.47 -53.91 44.10
CA HIS A 252 -29.46 -54.81 44.67
C HIS A 252 -29.71 -55.06 46.16
N ALA A 253 -29.98 -54.00 46.95
CA ALA A 253 -30.26 -54.12 48.37
C ALA A 253 -31.54 -54.92 48.66
N GLU A 254 -32.60 -54.75 47.86
CA GLU A 254 -33.82 -55.56 47.91
C GLU A 254 -33.53 -57.04 47.62
N ARG A 255 -32.72 -57.32 46.58
CA ARG A 255 -32.28 -58.68 46.26
C ARG A 255 -31.39 -59.28 47.35
N GLU A 256 -30.53 -58.50 47.99
CA GLU A 256 -29.70 -58.95 49.11
C GLU A 256 -30.53 -59.19 50.38
N ALA A 257 -31.56 -58.40 50.65
CA ALA A 257 -32.49 -58.64 51.76
C ALA A 257 -33.25 -59.97 51.55
N ALA A 258 -33.89 -60.13 50.39
CA ALA A 258 -34.57 -61.38 50.03
C ALA A 258 -33.61 -62.58 49.94
N ALA A 259 -32.36 -62.37 49.52
CA ALA A 259 -31.32 -63.40 49.50
C ALA A 259 -30.79 -63.73 50.90
N ARG A 260 -30.80 -62.79 51.87
CA ARG A 260 -30.49 -63.05 53.28
C ARG A 260 -31.59 -63.87 53.94
N GLU A 261 -32.85 -63.45 53.79
CA GLU A 261 -34.03 -64.20 54.26
C GLU A 261 -34.05 -65.63 53.69
N ALA A 262 -33.87 -65.76 52.37
CA ALA A 262 -33.75 -67.07 51.72
C ALA A 262 -32.46 -67.82 52.11
N ALA A 263 -31.37 -67.13 52.46
CA ALA A 263 -30.13 -67.76 52.94
C ALA A 263 -30.21 -68.18 54.41
N GLU A 264 -31.04 -67.54 55.24
CA GLU A 264 -31.32 -67.92 56.62
C GLU A 264 -32.23 -69.15 56.66
N ALA A 265 -33.30 -69.15 55.86
CA ALA A 265 -34.10 -70.36 55.61
C ALA A 265 -33.25 -71.51 55.04
N ARG A 266 -32.39 -71.23 54.05
CA ARG A 266 -31.42 -72.21 53.53
C ARG A 266 -30.26 -72.49 54.47
N ALA A 267 -30.00 -71.70 55.51
CA ALA A 267 -28.98 -71.98 56.53
C ALA A 267 -29.54 -72.93 57.59
N HIS A 268 -30.83 -72.81 57.93
CA HIS A 268 -31.57 -73.86 58.62
C HIS A 268 -31.40 -75.21 57.87
N ALA A 269 -31.77 -75.24 56.59
CA ALA A 269 -31.64 -76.43 55.73
C ALA A 269 -30.19 -76.79 55.31
N ARG A 270 -29.17 -75.98 55.67
CA ARG A 270 -27.74 -76.28 55.41
C ARG A 270 -26.93 -76.52 56.68
N ALA A 271 -27.47 -76.25 57.86
CA ALA A 271 -26.97 -76.84 59.10
C ALA A 271 -27.10 -78.37 59.05
N GLU A 272 -28.18 -78.87 58.46
CA GLU A 272 -28.39 -80.30 58.16
C GLU A 272 -27.42 -80.85 57.09
N ALA A 273 -26.96 -80.00 56.16
CA ALA A 273 -26.31 -80.43 54.91
C ALA A 273 -24.86 -79.97 54.70
N ARG A 274 -24.11 -79.55 55.75
CA ARG A 274 -22.71 -79.09 55.64
C ARG A 274 -21.67 -79.97 56.34
N ARG A 275 -21.52 -81.21 55.85
CA ARG A 275 -20.25 -81.96 55.88
C ARG A 275 -19.63 -81.98 54.47
N ALA A 276 -18.29 -81.94 54.38
CA ALA A 276 -17.45 -81.69 53.18
C ALA A 276 -17.56 -80.24 52.65
N ALA A 277 -16.51 -79.39 52.70
CA ALA A 277 -15.21 -79.35 51.99
C ALA A 277 -15.33 -78.58 50.63
N ARG A 278 -14.76 -77.37 50.45
CA ARG A 278 -13.33 -76.91 50.31
C ARG A 278 -12.72 -77.29 48.94
N GLN A 279 -11.96 -76.46 48.20
CA GLN A 279 -11.54 -75.02 48.28
C GLN A 279 -11.16 -74.49 46.82
N PRO A 280 -10.55 -73.28 46.58
CA PRO A 280 -10.56 -72.56 45.27
C PRO A 280 -9.18 -72.46 44.55
N GLU A 281 -9.08 -71.68 43.46
CA GLU A 281 -7.96 -70.74 43.11
C GLU A 281 -8.41 -69.73 41.98
N ALA A 282 -7.57 -68.79 41.51
CA ALA A 282 -7.96 -67.67 40.60
C ALA A 282 -6.93 -67.23 39.47
N PRO A 283 -6.44 -65.96 39.28
CA PRO A 283 -6.35 -65.30 37.95
C PRO A 283 -4.89 -64.97 37.47
N PRO A 284 -4.65 -64.25 36.34
CA PRO A 284 -4.32 -62.79 36.38
C PRO A 284 -4.60 -61.96 35.06
N ALA A 285 -3.88 -60.84 34.82
CA ALA A 285 -4.13 -59.82 33.76
C ALA A 285 -2.86 -59.28 32.99
N PRO A 286 -2.54 -57.95 32.79
CA PRO A 286 -2.81 -57.20 31.53
C PRO A 286 -1.69 -56.27 30.91
N ALA A 287 -2.00 -55.67 29.72
CA ALA A 287 -1.67 -54.30 29.21
C ALA A 287 -0.24 -53.84 28.75
N ALA A 288 -0.20 -52.79 27.88
CA ALA A 288 0.95 -51.96 27.40
C ALA A 288 0.46 -50.76 26.52
N SER A 289 1.28 -49.92 25.85
CA SER A 289 2.19 -48.84 26.31
C SER A 289 2.71 -47.96 25.11
N ALA A 290 2.78 -46.61 25.20
CA ALA A 290 3.35 -45.69 24.15
C ALA A 290 3.44 -44.17 24.57
N ILE A 291 4.26 -43.33 23.86
CA ILE A 291 4.03 -41.89 23.43
C ILE A 291 5.31 -41.10 22.95
N ALA A 292 5.27 -40.48 21.73
CA ALA A 292 5.83 -39.17 21.21
C ALA A 292 7.30 -38.65 21.45
N ARG A 293 7.90 -37.59 20.82
CA ARG A 293 7.86 -36.78 19.53
C ARG A 293 9.01 -35.70 19.53
N GLY A 294 9.42 -35.07 18.39
CA GLY A 294 9.91 -33.65 18.36
C GLY A 294 10.96 -33.17 17.31
N GLU A 295 10.77 -31.97 16.71
CA GLU A 295 11.67 -31.11 15.85
C GLU A 295 10.99 -29.71 15.58
N PRO A 296 11.39 -28.70 14.73
CA PRO A 296 12.56 -28.44 13.84
C PRO A 296 13.17 -26.98 13.90
N ALA A 297 13.93 -26.50 12.86
CA ALA A 297 14.54 -25.14 12.76
C ALA A 297 14.62 -24.51 11.29
N PRO A 298 15.45 -23.48 10.88
CA PRO A 298 15.04 -22.04 10.80
C PRO A 298 15.54 -21.10 9.60
N ARG A 299 15.02 -19.84 9.47
CA ARG A 299 15.53 -18.58 8.75
C ARG A 299 15.57 -18.51 7.18
N GLY A 300 15.70 -17.37 6.45
CA GLY A 300 15.39 -15.91 6.68
C GLY A 300 16.42 -14.80 6.21
N SER A 301 16.15 -13.92 5.19
CA SER A 301 16.99 -12.73 4.78
C SER A 301 16.39 -11.73 3.71
N SER A 302 16.75 -10.41 3.70
CA SER A 302 16.83 -9.45 2.53
C SER A 302 17.29 -8.01 2.90
N SER A 303 17.48 -7.08 1.93
CA SER A 303 18.13 -5.73 2.05
C SER A 303 17.20 -4.48 1.99
N HIS A 304 17.74 -3.25 2.02
CA HIS A 304 16.99 -1.99 2.31
C HIS A 304 17.36 -0.76 1.42
N PRO A 305 16.39 0.05 0.96
CA PRO A 305 16.59 1.22 0.09
C PRO A 305 16.70 2.56 0.85
N LEU A 306 17.20 3.61 0.18
CA LEU A 306 17.25 4.99 0.69
C LEU A 306 15.86 5.67 0.67
N PRO A 307 15.55 6.63 1.58
CA PRO A 307 14.20 7.21 1.71
C PRO A 307 13.80 8.21 0.61
N VAL A 308 14.74 8.82 -0.11
CA VAL A 308 14.45 9.77 -1.19
C VAL A 308 15.62 9.83 -2.17
N ALA A 309 15.33 9.99 -3.46
CA ALA A 309 16.35 10.32 -4.46
C ALA A 309 16.78 11.79 -4.28
N GLY A 310 17.91 12.00 -3.60
CA GLY A 310 18.39 13.33 -3.25
C GLY A 310 19.89 13.36 -2.93
N ARG A 311 20.48 14.55 -2.98
CA ARG A 311 21.90 14.78 -2.68
C ARG A 311 22.09 15.00 -1.17
N LEU A 312 23.03 14.28 -0.58
CA LEU A 312 23.43 14.51 0.81
C LEU A 312 23.97 15.94 0.98
N LEU A 313 23.36 16.70 1.91
CA LEU A 313 23.84 18.02 2.34
C LEU A 313 24.58 17.96 3.67
N ARG A 314 24.20 17.01 4.54
CA ARG A 314 24.77 16.84 5.89
C ARG A 314 24.69 15.37 6.29
N GLY A 315 25.80 14.81 6.75
CA GLY A 315 25.90 13.46 7.33
C GLY A 315 25.57 13.42 8.83
N PHE A 316 25.66 12.21 9.40
CA PHE A 316 25.63 12.02 10.85
C PHE A 316 26.94 12.54 11.48
N GLY A 317 26.84 13.26 12.60
CA GLY A 317 27.99 13.86 13.29
C GLY A 317 28.40 15.26 12.81
N ASP A 318 28.03 15.66 11.60
CA ASP A 318 28.33 16.99 11.04
C ASP A 318 27.77 18.15 11.87
N ALA A 319 28.40 19.32 11.81
CA ALA A 319 27.93 20.51 12.51
C ALA A 319 26.55 21.00 12.00
N ALA A 320 25.63 21.22 12.94
CA ALA A 320 24.28 21.74 12.71
C ALA A 320 23.88 22.77 13.78
N PRO A 321 22.84 23.60 13.52
CA PRO A 321 22.24 24.43 14.55
C PRO A 321 21.76 23.57 15.73
N GLY A 322 22.32 23.79 16.92
CA GLY A 322 22.00 23.01 18.13
C GLY A 322 22.95 21.85 18.44
N GLY A 323 23.97 21.57 17.61
CA GLY A 323 25.02 20.59 17.90
C GLY A 323 25.44 19.72 16.72
N ALA A 324 26.00 18.54 16.99
CA ALA A 324 26.27 17.54 15.97
C ALA A 324 24.97 16.91 15.44
N SER A 325 24.90 16.68 14.12
CA SER A 325 23.74 16.10 13.45
C SER A 325 23.47 14.67 13.91
N ARG A 326 22.22 14.37 14.27
CA ARG A 326 21.78 13.03 14.72
C ARG A 326 21.27 12.14 13.59
N GLY A 327 21.35 12.63 12.35
CA GLY A 327 20.87 11.96 11.15
C GLY A 327 21.46 12.58 9.88
N LEU A 328 20.97 12.11 8.73
CA LEU A 328 21.31 12.65 7.41
C LEU A 328 20.34 13.78 7.04
N THR A 329 20.80 14.72 6.22
CA THR A 329 19.93 15.69 5.53
C THR A 329 20.12 15.57 4.02
N LEU A 330 19.05 15.21 3.30
CA LEU A 330 19.05 14.95 1.87
C LEU A 330 18.25 16.06 1.16
N ALA A 331 18.85 16.79 0.22
CA ALA A 331 18.14 17.74 -0.64
C ALA A 331 17.58 17.04 -1.87
N ALA A 332 16.32 17.33 -2.20
CA ALA A 332 15.64 16.84 -3.38
C ALA A 332 14.75 17.92 -4.00
N SER A 333 14.10 17.63 -5.12
CA SER A 333 13.19 18.55 -5.79
C SER A 333 11.92 18.83 -4.97
N PRO A 334 11.27 19.99 -5.11
CA PRO A 334 9.94 20.22 -4.56
C PRO A 334 8.93 19.16 -5.02
N GLY A 335 8.11 18.65 -4.09
CA GLY A 335 7.20 17.54 -4.36
C GLY A 335 7.88 16.16 -4.50
N ALA A 336 9.19 16.04 -4.28
CA ALA A 336 9.88 14.76 -4.34
C ALA A 336 9.27 13.75 -3.35
N ARG A 337 9.02 12.54 -3.86
CA ARG A 337 8.35 11.46 -3.15
C ARG A 337 9.31 10.79 -2.17
N VAL A 338 8.85 10.61 -0.95
CA VAL A 338 9.60 9.95 0.13
C VAL A 338 9.06 8.55 0.32
N VAL A 339 9.95 7.58 0.50
CA VAL A 339 9.64 6.16 0.68
C VAL A 339 10.15 5.64 2.02
N SER A 340 9.54 4.56 2.52
CA SER A 340 9.98 3.90 3.75
C SER A 340 11.33 3.18 3.55
N PRO A 341 12.39 3.49 4.31
CA PRO A 341 13.68 2.78 4.23
C PRO A 341 13.67 1.35 4.80
N CYS A 342 12.55 0.87 5.32
CA CYS A 342 12.42 -0.48 5.87
C CYS A 342 10.99 -1.02 5.72
N ALA A 343 10.86 -2.35 5.76
CA ALA A 343 9.57 -2.99 6.01
C ALA A 343 9.31 -2.98 7.52
N GLY A 344 8.10 -2.59 7.94
CA GLY A 344 7.84 -2.24 9.33
C GLY A 344 6.39 -1.83 9.62
N ARG A 345 6.22 -1.00 10.64
CA ARG A 345 4.94 -0.38 11.01
C ARG A 345 5.12 1.12 11.27
N THR A 346 4.18 1.94 10.83
CA THR A 346 4.12 3.36 11.22
C THR A 346 3.90 3.48 12.72
N ALA A 347 4.91 3.94 13.47
CA ALA A 347 4.80 4.23 14.89
C ALA A 347 4.18 5.62 15.14
N PHE A 348 4.40 6.58 14.23
CA PHE A 348 3.85 7.93 14.28
C PHE A 348 3.75 8.52 12.86
N ALA A 349 2.67 9.26 12.57
CA ALA A 349 2.51 10.03 11.33
C ALA A 349 1.57 11.22 11.58
N ALA A 350 2.14 12.40 11.87
CA ALA A 350 1.39 13.62 12.18
C ALA A 350 2.31 14.86 12.16
N PRO A 351 1.77 16.09 12.23
CA PRO A 351 2.55 17.28 12.55
C PRO A 351 3.29 17.14 13.89
N PHE A 352 4.57 17.53 13.93
CA PHE A 352 5.38 17.49 15.15
C PHE A 352 6.20 18.79 15.31
N ARG A 353 6.37 19.21 16.58
CA ARG A 353 6.97 20.51 16.95
C ARG A 353 8.28 20.79 16.21
N SER A 354 8.37 21.91 15.51
CA SER A 354 9.57 22.38 14.79
C SER A 354 10.11 21.47 13.66
N TYR A 355 9.50 20.31 13.40
CA TYR A 355 9.94 19.33 12.39
C TYR A 355 8.98 19.22 11.18
N GLY A 356 7.89 19.98 11.16
CA GLY A 356 6.87 19.91 10.11
C GLY A 356 6.00 18.67 10.27
N LEU A 357 5.65 18.00 9.16
CA LEU A 357 5.09 16.65 9.24
C LEU A 357 6.21 15.64 9.51
N LEU A 358 5.96 14.75 10.48
CA LEU A 358 6.90 13.74 10.95
C LEU A 358 6.34 12.34 10.75
N LEU A 359 7.15 11.47 10.15
CA LEU A 359 6.93 10.02 10.15
C LEU A 359 7.92 9.33 11.09
N ILE A 360 7.46 8.33 11.84
CA ILE A 360 8.32 7.36 12.52
C ILE A 360 7.90 5.95 12.10
N VAL A 361 8.85 5.14 11.65
CA VAL A 361 8.64 3.73 11.23
C VAL A 361 9.44 2.80 12.14
N ASP A 362 8.76 1.89 12.82
CA ASP A 362 9.36 0.75 13.53
C ASP A 362 9.71 -0.36 12.53
N CYS A 363 10.99 -0.64 12.35
CA CYS A 363 11.53 -1.68 11.47
C CYS A 363 11.67 -3.04 12.20
N GLY A 364 11.21 -3.12 13.45
CA GLY A 364 11.42 -4.25 14.35
C GLY A 364 12.83 -4.29 14.94
N ARG A 365 13.02 -5.20 15.92
CA ARG A 365 14.30 -5.43 16.62
C ARG A 365 14.89 -4.15 17.27
N GLY A 366 14.03 -3.19 17.62
CA GLY A 366 14.39 -1.91 18.25
C GLY A 366 14.83 -0.80 17.30
N TYR A 367 14.84 -1.03 15.98
CA TYR A 367 15.23 -0.02 15.00
C TYR A 367 14.03 0.84 14.57
N HIS A 368 14.20 2.16 14.62
CA HIS A 368 13.18 3.12 14.19
C HIS A 368 13.80 4.16 13.26
N PHE A 369 13.19 4.40 12.09
CA PHE A 369 13.49 5.58 11.28
C PHE A 369 12.58 6.74 11.64
N VAL A 370 13.13 7.94 11.62
CA VAL A 370 12.45 9.22 11.83
C VAL A 370 12.68 10.07 10.58
N LEU A 371 11.61 10.43 9.87
CA LEU A 371 11.65 11.22 8.64
C LEU A 371 10.90 12.55 8.85
N ALA A 372 11.56 13.68 8.61
CA ALA A 372 11.02 15.03 8.84
C ALA A 372 11.30 15.99 7.68
N GLY A 373 10.48 17.04 7.53
CA GLY A 373 10.48 17.94 6.37
C GLY A 373 9.43 17.60 5.31
N LEU A 374 8.48 16.70 5.63
CA LEU A 374 7.34 16.36 4.79
C LEU A 374 6.28 17.47 4.81
N ASP A 375 5.59 17.64 3.68
CA ASP A 375 4.52 18.64 3.45
C ASP A 375 3.15 17.97 3.25
N ARG A 376 3.16 16.74 2.73
CA ARG A 376 2.03 15.80 2.84
C ARG A 376 2.53 14.45 3.32
N LEU A 377 1.85 13.88 4.32
CA LEU A 377 1.97 12.48 4.72
C LEU A 377 0.96 11.65 3.93
N ASP A 378 1.44 10.58 3.30
CA ASP A 378 0.60 9.58 2.64
C ASP A 378 0.47 8.29 3.49
N ALA A 379 1.32 8.12 4.52
CA ALA A 379 1.27 7.01 5.47
C ALA A 379 0.44 7.33 6.73
N GLU A 380 -0.38 6.37 7.17
CA GLU A 380 -1.21 6.45 8.38
C GLU A 380 -0.55 5.79 9.61
N PRO A 381 -0.80 6.28 10.84
CA PRO A 381 -0.34 5.62 12.08
C PRO A 381 -0.83 4.17 12.20
N GLY A 382 0.01 3.30 12.77
CA GLY A 382 -0.32 1.90 13.06
C GLY A 382 -0.37 0.96 11.85
N LYS A 383 -0.44 1.46 10.61
CA LYS A 383 -0.41 0.62 9.39
C LYS A 383 0.98 -0.03 9.20
N ARG A 384 1.01 -1.16 8.49
CA ARG A 384 2.28 -1.76 8.01
C ARG A 384 2.78 -1.02 6.78
N LEU A 385 4.10 -0.99 6.61
CA LEU A 385 4.79 -0.44 5.44
C LEU A 385 5.79 -1.47 4.91
N LEU A 386 6.00 -1.50 3.60
CA LEU A 386 7.07 -2.21 2.92
C LEU A 386 8.29 -1.29 2.73
N ALA A 387 9.48 -1.90 2.56
CA ALA A 387 10.67 -1.15 2.15
C ALA A 387 10.47 -0.63 0.72
N GLY A 388 10.64 0.68 0.51
CA GLY A 388 10.37 1.35 -0.76
C GLY A 388 8.93 1.83 -0.94
N GLU A 389 8.02 1.61 0.02
CA GLU A 389 6.64 2.09 -0.06
C GLU A 389 6.56 3.63 0.09
N PRO A 390 5.82 4.37 -0.76
CA PRO A 390 5.65 5.81 -0.62
C PRO A 390 4.93 6.20 0.68
N VAL A 391 5.50 7.15 1.42
CA VAL A 391 4.99 7.60 2.74
C VAL A 391 4.64 9.08 2.80
N GLY A 392 4.98 9.85 1.75
CA GLY A 392 4.66 11.27 1.64
C GLY A 392 5.44 11.98 0.53
N VAL A 393 5.34 13.31 0.51
CA VAL A 393 6.14 14.19 -0.35
C VAL A 393 6.80 15.33 0.43
N LEU A 394 7.98 15.73 -0.03
CA LEU A 394 8.67 16.94 0.43
C LEU A 394 7.98 18.20 -0.10
N GLY A 395 7.98 19.26 0.73
CA GLY A 395 7.32 20.52 0.43
C GLY A 395 8.00 21.38 -0.63
N ARG A 396 7.51 22.61 -0.73
CA ARG A 396 8.19 23.69 -1.46
C ARG A 396 9.22 24.38 -0.56
N ALA A 397 10.22 24.97 -1.18
CA ALA A 397 11.29 25.66 -0.50
C ALA A 397 10.82 26.95 0.20
N GLU A 398 11.06 27.06 1.51
CA GLU A 398 11.17 28.36 2.17
C GLU A 398 12.47 29.04 1.71
N GLN A 399 12.36 30.26 1.18
CA GLN A 399 13.47 31.19 0.96
C GLN A 399 14.70 30.65 0.19
N GLY A 400 14.45 29.99 -0.95
CA GLY A 400 15.48 29.76 -1.99
C GLY A 400 16.44 28.59 -1.77
N ALA A 401 16.41 27.93 -0.61
CA ALA A 401 17.10 26.65 -0.41
C ALA A 401 16.18 25.47 -0.80
N GLY A 402 16.63 24.61 -1.72
CA GLY A 402 15.85 23.44 -2.16
C GLY A 402 15.43 22.54 -0.99
N PRO A 403 14.22 21.95 -1.04
CA PRO A 403 13.62 21.27 0.11
C PRO A 403 14.41 20.03 0.54
N THR A 404 14.38 19.75 1.85
CA THR A 404 15.25 18.75 2.48
C THR A 404 14.46 17.74 3.31
N LEU A 405 14.82 16.46 3.17
CA LEU A 405 14.42 15.40 4.09
C LEU A 405 15.49 15.26 5.18
N TYR A 406 15.08 15.35 6.44
CA TYR A 406 15.88 14.88 7.56
C TYR A 406 15.57 13.40 7.81
N VAL A 407 16.63 12.59 7.97
CA VAL A 407 16.57 11.12 8.12
C VAL A 407 17.41 10.71 9.31
N GLU A 408 16.77 10.33 10.42
CA GLU A 408 17.43 9.83 11.62
C GLU A 408 17.09 8.35 11.85
N LEU A 409 18.10 7.54 12.16
CA LEU A 409 17.94 6.14 12.54
C LEU A 409 18.19 6.04 14.04
N ARG A 410 17.27 5.39 14.76
CA ARG A 410 17.42 5.09 16.17
C ARG A 410 17.50 3.59 16.41
N ARG A 411 18.27 3.19 17.41
CA ARG A 411 18.28 1.83 17.93
C ARG A 411 18.04 1.87 19.44
N ASN A 412 16.94 1.27 19.89
CA ASN A 412 16.49 1.29 21.29
C ASN A 412 16.30 2.71 21.87
N GLY A 413 15.98 3.69 21.02
CA GLY A 413 15.77 5.10 21.40
C GLY A 413 16.95 6.02 21.06
N GLU A 414 18.19 5.51 21.07
CA GLU A 414 19.39 6.32 20.80
C GLU A 414 19.64 6.49 19.29
N PRO A 415 20.02 7.69 18.81
CA PRO A 415 20.42 7.92 17.42
C PRO A 415 21.70 7.16 17.05
N VAL A 416 21.73 6.58 15.86
CA VAL A 416 22.88 5.88 15.28
C VAL A 416 23.04 6.28 13.81
N ASP A 417 24.26 6.20 13.27
CA ASP A 417 24.54 6.59 11.88
C ASP A 417 23.67 5.82 10.87
N PRO A 418 22.75 6.50 10.14
CA PRO A 418 21.88 5.85 9.17
C PRO A 418 22.64 5.26 7.98
N ALA A 419 23.84 5.75 7.65
CA ALA A 419 24.64 5.21 6.55
C ALA A 419 24.97 3.73 6.77
N THR A 420 25.12 3.28 8.02
CA THR A 420 25.37 1.86 8.37
C THR A 420 24.22 0.90 8.02
N TRP A 421 23.00 1.42 7.81
CA TRP A 421 21.84 0.67 7.35
C TRP A 421 21.81 0.54 5.82
N PHE A 422 22.11 1.64 5.12
CA PHE A 422 22.08 1.71 3.65
C PHE A 422 23.34 1.11 3.00
N ALA A 423 24.50 1.14 3.66
CA ALA A 423 25.77 0.59 3.16
C ALA A 423 25.83 -0.95 3.11
N ARG A 424 24.77 -1.66 3.52
CA ARG A 424 24.66 -3.13 3.45
C ARG A 424 24.04 -3.65 2.14
N GLY A 425 24.06 -2.83 1.08
CA GLY A 425 23.51 -3.15 -0.24
C GLY A 425 24.35 -2.60 -1.39
N GLY A 426 25.67 -2.80 -1.32
CA GLY A 426 26.61 -2.61 -2.44
C GLY A 426 27.11 -3.96 -2.93
#